data_AF-A0A973PIG2-F1
#
_entry.id   AF-A0A973PIG2-F1
#
_cell.length_a   1.000
_cell.length_b   1.000
_cell.length_c   1.000
_cell.angle_alpha   90.00
_cell.angle_beta   90.00
_cell.angle_gamma   90.00
#
_symmetry.space_group_name_H-M   'P 1'
#
loop_
_entity.id
_entity.type
_entity.pdbx_description
1 polymer ?
#
loop_
_entity_poly.entity_id
_entity_poly.type
_entity_poly.pdbx_seq_one_letter_code
_entity_poly.pdbx_strand_id
1 'polypeptide(L)'
;VPGIHLVTLKREVVERHPWLPRAVLELFQDSKRHWLERRRLLADTTPWLLADLSATARVFGEDWMPYGTAPNAAMVAAFCEELHAQGISSRPIAPEEVFPA
;
A
#
# COMPACT_ATOMS: atom_id res chain seq x y z
N VAL A 1 9.09 0.02 -2.53
CA VAL A 1 8.22 -0.81 -3.38
C VAL A 1 7.28 0.11 -4.14
N PRO A 2 7.08 -0.05 -5.46
CA PRO A 2 6.26 0.89 -6.23
C PRO A 2 4.78 0.79 -5.87
N GLY A 3 4.08 1.92 -5.81
CA GLY A 3 2.63 2.00 -5.59
C GLY A 3 1.84 1.60 -6.84
N ILE A 4 1.89 0.33 -7.23
CA ILE A 4 1.26 -0.20 -8.46
C ILE A 4 -0.19 -0.68 -8.27
N HIS A 5 -0.64 -0.79 -7.03
CA HIS A 5 -1.98 -1.30 -6.69
C HIS A 5 -2.70 -0.33 -5.76
N LEU A 6 -3.94 -0.01 -6.12
CA LEU A 6 -4.83 0.85 -5.34
C LEU A 6 -6.17 0.15 -5.15
N VAL A 7 -6.76 0.35 -3.97
CA VAL A 7 -8.15 0.01 -3.69
C VAL A 7 -8.94 1.31 -3.71
N THR A 8 -9.98 1.37 -4.54
CA THR A 8 -10.84 2.55 -4.64
C THR A 8 -12.26 2.18 -4.27
N LEU A 9 -12.97 3.17 -3.72
CA LEU A 9 -14.39 3.08 -3.40
C LEU A 9 -15.13 4.09 -4.26
N LYS A 10 -16.32 3.71 -4.73
CA LYS A 10 -17.18 4.64 -5.46
C LYS A 10 -17.60 5.80 -4.55
N ARG A 11 -17.50 7.02 -5.07
CA ARG A 11 -17.84 8.25 -4.33
C ARG A 11 -19.24 8.15 -3.71
N GLU A 12 -20.25 7.75 -4.48
CA GLU A 12 -21.63 7.69 -3.97
C GLU A 12 -21.84 6.66 -2.85
N VAL A 13 -20.93 5.69 -2.71
CA VAL A 13 -20.96 4.70 -1.62
C VAL A 13 -20.33 5.30 -0.37
N VAL A 14 -19.20 5.99 -0.50
CA VAL A 14 -18.53 6.66 0.62
C VAL A 14 -19.40 7.78 1.19
N GLU A 15 -20.08 8.56 0.33
CA GLU A 15 -21.00 9.61 0.78
C GLU A 15 -22.18 9.03 1.59
N ARG A 16 -22.71 7.87 1.19
CA ARG A 16 -23.78 7.17 1.94
C ARG A 16 -23.26 6.47 3.19
N HIS A 17 -21.98 6.07 3.20
CA HIS A 17 -21.35 5.33 4.29
C HIS A 17 -19.94 5.89 4.60
N PRO A 18 -19.83 7.06 5.26
CA PRO A 18 -18.53 7.74 5.46
C PRO A 18 -17.51 6.94 6.29
N TRP A 19 -17.98 5.98 7.08
CA TRP A 19 -17.14 5.08 7.87
C TRP A 19 -16.46 3.97 7.04
N LEU A 20 -16.97 3.71 5.82
CA LEU A 20 -16.57 2.56 5.01
C LEU A 20 -15.08 2.57 4.61
N PRO A 21 -14.46 3.69 4.19
CA PRO A 21 -13.03 3.69 3.84
C PRO A 21 -12.13 3.21 4.98
N ARG A 22 -12.41 3.66 6.22
CA ARG A 22 -11.66 3.24 7.41
C ARG A 22 -11.87 1.75 7.68
N ALA A 23 -13.12 1.28 7.70
CA ALA A 23 -13.43 -0.13 7.95
C ALA A 23 -12.81 -1.06 6.90
N VAL A 24 -12.79 -0.66 5.62
CA VAL A 24 -12.14 -1.42 4.55
C VAL A 24 -10.62 -1.47 4.75
N LEU A 25 -9.99 -0.34 5.09
CA LEU A 25 -8.55 -0.30 5.38
C LEU A 25 -8.19 -1.23 6.55
N GLU A 26 -8.93 -1.16 7.66
CA GLU A 26 -8.74 -2.00 8.84
C GLU A 26 -8.89 -3.49 8.49
N LEU A 27 -9.94 -3.85 7.76
CA LEU A 27 -10.18 -5.24 7.32
C LEU A 27 -9.05 -5.79 6.44
N PHE A 28 -8.53 -4.98 5.51
CA PHE A 28 -7.39 -5.39 4.68
C PHE A 28 -6.10 -5.50 5.49
N GLN A 29 -5.86 -4.61 6.46
CA GLN A 29 -4.72 -4.75 7.38
C GLN A 29 -4.80 -6.04 8.19
N ASP A 30 -5.97 -6.38 8.71
CA ASP A 30 -6.21 -7.63 9.44
C ASP A 30 -6.00 -8.86 8.56
N SER A 31 -6.53 -8.83 7.34
CA SER A 31 -6.33 -9.90 6.36
C SER A 31 -4.85 -10.08 6.00
N LYS A 32 -4.12 -8.98 5.78
CA LYS A 32 -2.67 -9.02 5.48
C LYS A 32 -1.89 -9.62 6.64
N ARG A 33 -2.16 -9.18 7.87
CA ARG A 33 -1.51 -9.71 9.09
C ARG A 33 -1.75 -11.21 9.22
N HIS A 34 -3.01 -11.64 9.09
CA HIS A 34 -3.36 -13.06 9.13
C HIS A 34 -2.64 -13.88 8.06
N TRP A 35 -2.60 -13.36 6.82
CA TRP A 35 -1.90 -14.02 5.72
C TRP A 35 -0.41 -14.14 5.98
N LEU A 36 0.27 -13.08 6.44
CA LEU A 36 1.71 -13.11 6.75
C LEU A 36 2.04 -14.11 7.86
N GLU A 37 1.26 -14.13 8.93
CA GLU A 37 1.42 -15.08 10.04
C GLU A 37 1.28 -16.53 9.58
N ARG A 38 0.24 -16.82 8.78
CA ARG A 38 -0.02 -18.17 8.25
C ARG A 38 0.99 -18.59 7.21
N ARG A 39 1.44 -17.66 6.36
CA ARG A 39 2.36 -17.91 5.26
C ARG A 39 3.70 -18.43 5.76
N ARG A 40 4.21 -17.90 6.87
CA ARG A 40 5.46 -18.38 7.49
C ARG A 40 5.39 -19.80 8.04
N LEU A 41 4.19 -20.35 8.27
CA LEU A 41 4.02 -21.61 8.98
C LEU A 41 3.41 -22.74 8.13
N LEU A 42 2.33 -22.47 7.40
CA LEU A 42 1.43 -23.54 6.91
C LEU A 42 0.91 -23.35 5.48
N ALA A 43 1.06 -22.17 4.86
CA ALA A 43 0.32 -21.86 3.64
C ALA A 43 1.09 -22.07 2.32
N ASP A 44 2.42 -21.98 2.33
CA ASP A 44 3.25 -22.09 1.12
C ASP A 44 4.17 -23.31 1.24
N THR A 45 4.15 -24.20 0.25
CA THR A 45 4.91 -25.46 0.27
C THR A 45 6.30 -25.34 -0.37
N THR A 46 6.65 -24.16 -0.88
CA THR A 46 7.98 -23.96 -1.47
C THR A 46 9.06 -23.95 -0.38
N PRO A 47 10.14 -24.76 -0.52
CA PRO A 47 11.21 -24.80 0.48
C PRO A 47 11.99 -23.48 0.58
N TRP A 48 11.84 -22.60 -0.41
CA TRP A 48 12.55 -21.32 -0.49
C TRP A 48 11.89 -20.18 0.29
N LEU A 49 10.63 -20.36 0.73
CA LEU A 49 9.81 -19.27 1.26
C LEU A 49 10.49 -18.51 2.41
N LEU A 50 10.99 -19.23 3.42
CA LEU A 50 11.57 -18.59 4.60
C LEU A 50 12.86 -17.83 4.26
N ALA A 51 13.64 -18.35 3.32
CA ALA A 51 14.84 -17.66 2.83
C ALA A 51 14.44 -16.36 2.09
N ASP A 52 13.45 -16.42 1.21
CA ASP A 52 12.95 -15.26 0.46
C ASP A 52 12.34 -14.20 1.38
N LEU A 53 11.52 -14.61 2.35
CA LEU A 53 10.93 -13.70 3.34
C LEU A 53 12.02 -13.04 4.19
N SER A 54 13.02 -13.80 4.61
CA SER A 54 14.14 -13.27 5.41
C SER A 54 15.00 -12.30 4.60
N ALA A 55 15.31 -12.63 3.34
CA ALA A 55 16.06 -11.76 2.45
C ALA A 55 15.29 -10.47 2.15
N THR A 56 13.99 -10.58 1.87
CA THR A 56 13.10 -9.43 1.64
C THR A 56 13.07 -8.51 2.87
N ALA A 57 12.89 -9.07 4.06
CA ALA A 57 12.83 -8.30 5.30
C ALA A 57 14.16 -7.60 5.63
N ARG A 58 15.31 -8.20 5.29
CA ARG A 58 16.63 -7.55 5.45
C ARG A 58 16.81 -6.33 4.55
N VAL A 59 16.24 -6.36 3.34
CA VAL A 59 16.39 -5.28 2.36
C VAL A 59 15.35 -4.17 2.60
N PHE A 60 14.09 -4.55 2.85
CA PHE A 60 12.98 -3.61 2.87
C PHE A 60 12.37 -3.38 4.27
N GLY A 61 12.81 -4.11 5.29
CA GLY A 61 12.20 -4.12 6.61
C GLY A 61 11.12 -5.19 6.77
N GLU A 62 10.71 -5.46 8.01
CA GLU A 62 9.72 -6.51 8.31
C GLU A 62 8.34 -6.24 7.73
N ASP A 63 7.95 -4.96 7.61
CA ASP A 63 6.75 -4.54 6.88
C ASP A 63 7.13 -3.85 5.56
N TRP A 64 7.44 -4.65 4.54
CA TRP A 64 7.85 -4.16 3.22
C TRP A 64 6.66 -3.75 2.32
N MET A 65 5.41 -3.92 2.78
CA MET A 65 4.19 -3.59 2.00
C MET A 65 3.17 -2.82 2.86
N PRO A 66 3.54 -1.69 3.49
CA PRO A 66 2.65 -1.00 4.41
C PRO A 66 1.41 -0.45 3.68
N TYR A 67 0.27 -0.50 4.36
CA TYR A 67 -0.98 0.09 3.86
C TYR A 67 -1.19 1.48 4.47
N GLY A 68 -1.89 2.35 3.73
CA GLY A 68 -2.22 3.71 4.16
C GLY A 68 -1.28 4.78 3.60
N THR A 69 -1.66 6.04 3.83
CA THR A 69 -1.04 7.21 3.20
C THR A 69 0.26 7.60 3.89
N ALA A 70 0.25 7.71 5.22
CA ALA A 70 1.41 8.10 6.02
C ALA A 70 2.67 7.25 5.77
N PRO A 71 2.64 5.90 5.86
CA PRO A 71 3.84 5.10 5.62
C PRO A 71 4.32 5.12 4.16
N ASN A 72 3.46 5.56 3.23
CA ASN A 72 3.76 5.63 1.79
C ASN A 72 4.04 7.07 1.30
N ALA A 73 4.05 8.07 2.20
CA ALA A 73 4.11 9.49 1.83
C ALA A 73 5.34 9.84 0.96
N ALA A 74 6.53 9.33 1.32
CA ALA A 74 7.75 9.57 0.55
C ALA A 74 7.67 9.00 -0.88
N MET A 75 7.06 7.83 -1.04
CA MET A 75 6.87 7.20 -2.35
C MET A 75 5.85 7.98 -3.20
N VAL A 76 4.74 8.42 -2.59
CA VAL A 76 3.73 9.24 -3.29
C VAL A 76 4.31 10.59 -3.71
N ALA A 77 5.13 11.24 -2.85
CA ALA A 77 5.83 12.47 -3.18
C ALA A 77 6.75 12.32 -4.39
N ALA A 78 7.61 11.30 -4.36
CA ALA A 78 8.50 11.00 -5.49
C ALA A 78 7.71 10.69 -6.77
N PHE A 79 6.60 9.93 -6.67
CA PHE A 79 5.76 9.63 -7.81
C PHE A 79 5.16 10.90 -8.44
N CYS A 80 4.66 11.83 -7.63
CA CYS A 80 4.09 13.09 -8.13
C CYS A 80 5.15 14.00 -8.77
N GLU A 81 6.35 14.05 -8.18
CA GLU A 81 7.49 14.79 -8.74
C GLU A 81 7.89 14.24 -10.11
N GLU A 82 8.04 12.91 -10.21
CA GLU A 82 8.40 12.22 -11.44
C GLU A 82 7.36 12.39 -12.55
N LEU A 83 6.06 12.34 -12.20
CA LEU A 83 4.98 12.60 -13.16
C LEU A 83 5.12 13.97 -13.82
N HIS A 84 5.52 15.00 -13.06
CA HIS A 84 5.72 16.33 -13.60
C HIS A 84 7.04 16.44 -14.37
N ALA A 85 8.14 15.93 -13.81
CA ALA A 85 9.46 15.96 -14.45
C ALA A 85 9.48 15.28 -15.82
N GLN A 86 8.68 14.22 -16.00
CA GLN A 86 8.56 13.48 -17.25
C GLN A 86 7.49 14.07 -18.19
N GLY A 87 6.84 15.18 -17.83
CA GLY A 87 5.83 15.84 -18.66
C GLY A 87 4.50 15.07 -18.77
N ILE A 88 4.27 14.06 -17.93
CA ILE A 88 3.02 13.29 -17.90
C ILE A 88 1.91 14.15 -17.28
N SER A 89 2.23 14.89 -16.22
CA SER A 89 1.35 15.90 -15.64
C SER A 89 1.72 17.30 -16.15
N SER A 90 0.71 18.03 -16.63
CA SER A 90 0.86 19.42 -17.10
C SER A 90 1.18 20.42 -15.98
N ARG A 91 1.02 20.02 -14.72
CA ARG A 91 1.36 20.81 -13.53
C ARG A 91 1.94 19.95 -12.41
N PRO A 92 2.67 20.53 -11.45
CA PRO A 92 2.93 19.87 -10.17
C PRO A 92 1.63 19.44 -9.48
N ILE A 93 1.62 18.24 -8.92
CA ILE A 93 0.51 17.68 -8.12
C ILE A 93 1.03 17.49 -6.70
N ALA A 94 0.37 18.08 -5.71
CA ALA A 94 0.74 17.82 -4.32
C ALA A 94 0.24 16.42 -3.88
N PRO A 95 1.03 15.63 -3.13
CA PRO A 95 0.62 14.31 -2.65
C PRO A 95 -0.73 14.28 -1.92
N GLU A 96 -1.04 15.35 -1.19
CA GLU A 96 -2.26 15.53 -0.42
C GLU A 96 -3.49 15.73 -1.31
N GLU A 97 -3.31 16.17 -2.57
CA GLU A 97 -4.39 16.21 -3.56
C GLU A 97 -4.79 14.80 -4.00
N VAL A 98 -3.83 13.87 -4.04
CA VAL A 98 -4.05 12.48 -4.45
C VAL A 98 -4.64 11.68 -3.29
N PHE A 99 -4.08 11.85 -2.10
CA PHE A 99 -4.49 11.16 -0.88
C PHE A 99 -4.69 12.16 0.27
N PRO A 100 -5.91 12.71 0.43
CA PRO A 100 -6.22 13.61 1.53
C PRO A 100 -6.21 12.89 2.89
N ALA A 101 -5.90 13.63 3.95
CA ALA A 101 -5.87 13.16 5.34
C ALA A 101 -7.26 12.81 5.89
#